data_AF-A0A7Y3FZY2-F1
#
_entry.id   AF-A0A7Y3FZY2-F1
#
_cell.length_a   1.000
_cell.length_b   1.000
_cell.length_c   1.000
_cell.angle_alpha   90.00
_cell.angle_beta   90.00
_cell.angle_gamma   90.00
#
_symmetry.space_group_name_H-M   'P 1'
#
loop_
_entity.id
_entity.type
_entity.pdbx_description
1 polymer ?
#
loop_
_entity_poly.entity_id
_entity_poly.type
_entity_poly.pdbx_seq_one_letter_code
_entity_poly.pdbx_strand_id
1 'polypeptide(L)'
;MSADAVIQLLILAAEAVLVCGLLLVFFNLRERFGYAPLYVTLGGFQHLQTLMAATLYIEVLPGFVVTPGSAVLFTATLFAVLLVYIREDAAQTRSLIAGIVAANLTLSLFIGLATLH
;
A
#
# COMPACT_ATOMS: atom_id res chain seq x y z
N MET A 1 -15.14 -9.67 22.33
CA MET A 1 -14.00 -8.80 21.95
C MET A 1 -13.77 -7.82 23.07
N SER A 2 -12.53 -7.57 23.47
CA SER A 2 -12.20 -6.45 24.36
C SER A 2 -12.53 -5.14 23.65
N ALA A 3 -12.83 -4.07 24.40
CA ALA A 3 -13.12 -2.75 23.82
C ALA A 3 -11.94 -2.24 22.96
N ASP A 4 -10.70 -2.55 23.38
CA ASP A 4 -9.47 -2.15 22.69
C ASP A 4 -9.35 -2.80 21.31
N ALA A 5 -9.73 -4.08 21.18
CA ALA A 5 -9.72 -4.80 19.90
C ALA A 5 -10.69 -4.17 18.88
N VAL A 6 -11.88 -3.76 19.34
CA VAL A 6 -12.86 -3.08 18.49
C VAL A 6 -12.30 -1.74 18.01
N ILE A 7 -11.68 -0.96 18.90
CA ILE A 7 -11.12 0.35 18.57
C ILE A 7 -10.01 0.22 17.53
N GLN A 8 -9.08 -0.72 17.70
CA GLN A 8 -8.00 -0.92 16.74
C GLN A 8 -8.51 -1.36 15.36
N LEU A 9 -9.50 -2.25 15.30
CA LEU A 9 -10.15 -2.62 14.04
C LEU A 9 -10.81 -1.42 13.36
N LEU A 10 -11.49 -0.56 14.13
CA LEU A 10 -12.10 0.65 13.59
C LEU A 10 -11.05 1.62 13.04
N ILE A 11 -9.90 1.75 13.72
CA ILE A 11 -8.78 2.58 13.24
C ILE A 11 -8.23 2.01 11.93
N LEU A 12 -7.90 0.72 11.87
CA LEU A 12 -7.39 0.07 10.66
C LEU A 12 -8.40 0.17 9.50
N ALA A 13 -9.69 0.02 9.77
CA ALA A 13 -10.74 0.19 8.78
C ALA A 13 -10.82 1.64 8.28
N ALA A 14 -10.73 2.63 9.17
CA ALA A 14 -10.72 4.05 8.80
C ALA A 14 -9.49 4.39 7.96
N GLU A 15 -8.31 3.89 8.32
CA GLU A 15 -7.08 4.03 7.53
C GLU A 15 -7.25 3.43 6.13
N ALA A 16 -7.77 2.21 6.02
CA ALA A 16 -8.04 1.57 4.74
C ALA A 16 -9.00 2.37 3.87
N VAL A 17 -10.10 2.88 4.44
CA VAL A 17 -11.06 3.73 3.71
C VAL A 17 -10.40 5.02 3.23
N LEU A 18 -9.61 5.67 4.08
CA LEU A 18 -8.92 6.92 3.74
C LEU A 18 -7.89 6.70 2.63
N VAL A 19 -7.05 5.66 2.76
CA VAL A 19 -6.00 5.34 1.77
C VAL A 19 -6.63 4.93 0.44
N CYS A 20 -7.63 4.04 0.44
CA CYS A 20 -8.34 3.66 -0.78
C CYS A 20 -9.09 4.85 -1.41
N GLY A 21 -9.70 5.71 -0.59
CA GLY A 21 -10.33 6.95 -1.04
C GLY A 21 -9.36 7.90 -1.72
N LEU A 22 -8.15 8.05 -1.17
CA LEU A 22 -7.08 8.84 -1.80
C LEU A 22 -6.66 8.26 -3.15
N LEU A 23 -6.48 6.93 -3.23
CA LEU A 23 -6.14 6.24 -4.48
C LEU A 23 -7.25 6.39 -5.52
N LEU A 24 -8.53 6.36 -5.11
CA LEU A 24 -9.66 6.66 -5.98
C LEU A 24 -9.62 8.09 -6.51
N VAL A 25 -9.28 9.07 -5.67
CA VAL A 25 -9.12 10.47 -6.10
C VAL A 25 -8.01 10.57 -7.14
N PHE A 26 -6.83 9.98 -6.90
CA PHE A 26 -5.73 9.98 -7.86
C PHE A 26 -6.07 9.25 -9.15
N PHE A 27 -6.80 8.14 -9.07
CA PHE A 27 -7.30 7.43 -10.24
C PHE A 27 -8.30 8.30 -11.03
N ASN A 28 -9.20 9.03 -10.38
CA ASN A 28 -10.12 9.93 -11.08
C ASN A 28 -9.40 11.14 -11.71
N LEU A 29 -8.32 11.61 -11.09
CA LEU A 29 -7.49 12.70 -11.62
C LEU A 29 -6.64 12.30 -12.84
N ARG A 30 -6.64 11.01 -13.24
CA ARG A 30 -5.85 10.51 -14.37
C ARG A 30 -6.18 11.18 -15.70
N GLU A 31 -7.41 11.61 -15.90
CA GLU A 31 -7.83 12.30 -17.13
C GLU A 31 -7.12 13.65 -17.30
N ARG A 32 -6.67 14.28 -16.20
CA ARG A 32 -6.01 15.58 -16.20
C ARG A 32 -4.49 15.49 -16.07
N PHE A 33 -3.99 14.59 -15.23
CA PHE A 33 -2.56 14.50 -14.87
C PHE A 33 -1.90 13.19 -15.31
N GLY A 34 -2.63 12.31 -15.98
CA GLY A 34 -2.20 10.94 -16.27
C GLY A 34 -2.07 10.08 -15.01
N TYR A 35 -1.43 8.93 -15.14
CA TYR A 35 -1.26 7.96 -14.05
C TYR A 35 -0.16 8.32 -13.04
N ALA A 36 0.59 9.39 -13.26
CA ALA A 36 1.75 9.75 -12.45
C ALA A 36 1.42 9.89 -10.95
N PRO A 37 0.33 10.59 -10.52
CA PRO A 37 -0.01 10.69 -9.10
C PRO A 37 -0.24 9.31 -8.46
N LEU A 38 -0.99 8.46 -9.15
CA LEU A 38 -1.28 7.11 -8.66
C LEU A 38 0.00 6.26 -8.55
N TYR A 39 0.84 6.27 -9.59
CA TYR A 39 2.03 5.41 -9.67
C TYR A 39 3.10 5.85 -8.68
N VAL A 40 3.32 7.16 -8.52
CA VAL A 40 4.27 7.70 -7.54
C VAL A 40 3.82 7.37 -6.12
N THR A 41 2.53 7.55 -5.81
CA THR A 41 1.99 7.20 -4.49
C THR A 41 2.14 5.71 -4.19
N LEU A 42 1.79 4.83 -5.13
CA LEU A 42 1.93 3.38 -4.95
C LEU A 42 3.39 2.94 -4.85
N GLY A 43 4.32 3.62 -5.55
CA GLY A 43 5.75 3.42 -5.37
C GLY A 43 6.22 3.80 -3.96
N GLY A 44 5.79 4.96 -3.46
CA GLY A 44 6.09 5.41 -2.09
C GLY A 44 5.53 4.48 -1.01
N PHE A 45 4.36 3.87 -1.25
CA PHE A 45 3.78 2.88 -0.33
C PHE A 45 4.67 1.65 -0.14
N GLN A 46 5.50 1.27 -1.12
CA GLN A 46 6.36 0.09 -0.97
C GLN A 46 7.41 0.32 0.13
N HIS A 47 8.02 1.49 0.18
CA HIS A 47 8.94 1.86 1.25
C HIS A 47 8.24 1.93 2.62
N LEU A 48 7.07 2.57 2.68
CA LEU A 48 6.30 2.66 3.93
C LEU A 48 5.87 1.27 4.44
N GLN A 49 5.47 0.36 3.55
CA GLN A 49 5.16 -1.03 3.92
C GLN A 49 6.34 -1.72 4.60
N THR A 50 7.54 -1.63 4.01
CA THR A 50 8.75 -2.21 4.61
C THR A 50 9.09 -1.57 5.95
N LEU A 51 9.02 -0.24 6.05
CA LEU A 51 9.30 0.50 7.28
C LEU A 51 8.32 0.13 8.40
N MET A 52 7.02 0.08 8.10
CA MET A 52 5.98 -0.27 9.07
C MET A 52 6.05 -1.74 9.47
N ALA A 53 6.40 -2.64 8.55
CA ALA A 53 6.66 -4.04 8.88
C ALA A 53 7.85 -4.19 9.84
N ALA A 54 8.82 -3.27 9.82
CA ALA A 54 9.95 -3.31 10.75
C ALA A 54 9.67 -2.64 12.10
N THR A 55 8.80 -1.62 12.15
CA THR A 55 8.69 -0.71 13.31
C THR A 55 7.34 -0.71 14.00
N LEU A 56 6.25 -1.14 13.35
CA LEU A 56 4.90 -0.94 13.87
C LEU A 56 4.06 -2.23 13.85
N TYR A 57 3.84 -2.75 15.05
CA TYR A 57 3.09 -3.97 15.32
C TYR A 57 1.91 -3.64 16.25
N ILE A 58 0.70 -4.03 15.86
CA ILE A 58 -0.53 -3.77 16.59
C ILE A 58 -1.19 -5.10 16.94
N GLU A 59 -1.38 -5.37 18.24
CA GLU A 59 -2.07 -6.57 18.71
C GLU A 59 -3.58 -6.34 18.76
N VAL A 60 -4.30 -6.94 17.81
CA VAL A 60 -5.75 -6.77 17.60
C VAL A 60 -6.57 -7.78 18.40
N LEU A 61 -6.09 -9.01 18.51
CA LEU A 61 -6.64 -10.04 19.38
C LEU A 61 -5.49 -10.68 20.15
N PRO A 62 -5.74 -11.34 21.29
CA PRO A 62 -4.69 -12.03 22.04
C PRO A 62 -3.89 -12.97 21.14
N GLY A 63 -2.60 -12.68 20.95
CA GLY A 63 -1.71 -13.44 20.08
C GLY A 63 -1.86 -13.20 18.57
N PHE A 64 -2.71 -12.26 18.15
CA PHE A 64 -2.89 -11.86 16.76
C PHE A 64 -2.39 -10.43 16.54
N VAL A 65 -1.18 -10.36 15.98
CA VAL A 65 -0.48 -9.11 15.70
C VAL A 65 -0.52 -8.82 14.20
N VAL A 66 -0.89 -7.60 13.85
CA VAL A 66 -0.92 -7.10 12.48
C VAL A 66 -0.07 -5.85 12.34
N THR A 67 0.46 -5.64 11.14
CA THR A 67 1.17 -4.41 10.78
C THR A 67 0.27 -3.60 9.85
N PRO A 68 0.08 -2.28 10.05
CA PRO A 68 -0.75 -1.49 9.15
C PRO A 68 -0.18 -1.45 7.71
N GLY A 69 1.13 -1.65 7.56
CA GLY A 69 1.75 -1.85 6.24
C GLY A 69 1.09 -2.98 5.45
N SER A 70 0.87 -4.15 6.08
CA SER A 70 0.21 -5.28 5.41
C SER A 70 -1.31 -5.18 5.42
N ALA A 71 -1.92 -4.75 6.54
CA ALA A 71 -3.37 -4.70 6.68
C ALA A 71 -4.01 -3.60 5.82
N VAL A 72 -3.33 -2.45 5.69
CA VAL A 72 -3.86 -1.24 5.03
C VAL A 72 -3.15 -0.98 3.70
N LEU A 73 -1.84 -0.73 3.71
CA LEU A 73 -1.14 -0.25 2.50
C LEU A 73 -1.03 -1.31 1.40
N PHE A 74 -0.74 -2.56 1.76
CA PHE A 74 -0.73 -3.66 0.80
C PHE A 74 -2.13 -3.91 0.22
N THR A 75 -3.15 -3.96 1.09
CA THR A 75 -4.55 -4.11 0.67
C THR A 75 -4.99 -2.98 -0.26
N ALA A 76 -4.63 -1.73 0.04
CA ALA A 76 -4.93 -0.58 -0.80
C ALA A 76 -4.17 -0.61 -2.14
N THR A 77 -2.93 -1.13 -2.14
CA THR A 77 -2.16 -1.36 -3.37
C THR A 77 -2.86 -2.37 -4.26
N LEU A 78 -3.30 -3.51 -3.71
CA LEU A 78 -4.09 -4.50 -4.46
C LEU A 78 -5.40 -3.92 -4.98
N PHE A 79 -6.10 -3.15 -4.15
CA PHE A 79 -7.30 -2.43 -4.57
C PHE A 79 -7.03 -1.53 -5.78
N ALA A 80 -5.95 -0.74 -5.77
CA ALA A 80 -5.61 0.11 -6.90
C ALA A 80 -5.22 -0.68 -8.15
N VAL A 81 -4.47 -1.79 -8.01
CA VAL A 81 -4.15 -2.67 -9.13
C VAL A 81 -5.42 -3.25 -9.75
N LEU A 82 -6.36 -3.72 -8.93
CA LEU A 82 -7.64 -4.24 -9.40
C LEU A 82 -8.52 -3.15 -10.00
N LEU A 83 -8.52 -1.94 -9.43
CA LEU A 83 -9.23 -0.79 -9.96
C LEU A 83 -8.75 -0.44 -11.37
N VAL A 84 -7.43 -0.36 -11.55
CA VAL A 84 -6.81 -0.13 -12.88
C VAL A 84 -7.15 -1.28 -13.82
N TYR A 85 -7.12 -2.53 -13.36
CA TYR A 85 -7.49 -3.68 -14.19
C TYR A 85 -8.94 -3.69 -14.67
N ILE A 86 -9.87 -3.25 -13.83
CA ILE A 86 -11.30 -3.24 -14.17
C ILE A 86 -11.65 -2.03 -15.04
N ARG A 87 -11.02 -0.88 -14.81
CA ARG A 87 -11.37 0.39 -15.46
C ARG A 87 -10.53 0.70 -16.68
N GLU A 88 -9.33 0.14 -16.74
CA GLU A 88 -8.38 0.29 -17.83
C GLU A 88 -8.06 -1.10 -18.39
N ASP A 89 -7.10 -1.19 -19.31
CA ASP A 89 -6.75 -2.44 -19.94
C ASP A 89 -5.61 -3.18 -19.22
N ALA A 90 -5.39 -4.42 -19.65
CA ALA A 90 -4.34 -5.27 -19.11
C ALA A 90 -2.93 -4.67 -19.31
N ALA A 91 -2.69 -3.87 -20.35
CA ALA A 91 -1.37 -3.26 -20.56
C ALA A 91 -1.07 -2.20 -19.49
N GLN A 92 -2.02 -1.35 -19.14
CA GLN A 92 -1.84 -0.38 -18.05
C GLN A 92 -1.63 -1.08 -16.71
N THR A 93 -2.39 -2.12 -16.43
CA THR A 93 -2.23 -2.92 -15.21
C THR A 93 -0.83 -3.54 -15.11
N ARG A 94 -0.32 -4.11 -16.21
CA ARG A 94 1.05 -4.65 -16.25
C ARG A 94 2.10 -3.57 -16.00
N SER A 95 1.91 -2.37 -16.55
CA SER A 95 2.81 -1.24 -16.31
C SER A 95 2.84 -0.85 -14.83
N LEU A 96 1.67 -0.77 -14.18
CA LEU A 96 1.57 -0.50 -12.75
C LEU A 96 2.27 -1.59 -11.92
N ILE A 97 2.01 -2.88 -12.20
CA ILE A 97 2.65 -4.00 -11.50
C ILE A 97 4.17 -3.95 -11.68
N ALA A 98 4.66 -3.69 -12.90
CA ALA A 98 6.08 -3.54 -13.16
C ALA A 98 6.69 -2.39 -12.34
N GLY A 99 5.98 -1.27 -12.19
CA GLY A 99 6.38 -0.16 -11.33
C GLY A 99 6.49 -0.54 -9.85
N ILE A 100 5.51 -1.29 -9.32
CA ILE A 100 5.51 -1.79 -7.94
C ILE A 100 6.68 -2.76 -7.71
N VAL A 101 6.91 -3.69 -8.65
CA VAL A 101 8.04 -4.63 -8.59
C VAL A 101 9.36 -3.88 -8.65
N ALA A 102 9.50 -2.91 -9.56
CA ALA A 102 10.70 -2.09 -9.66
C ALA A 102 10.98 -1.33 -8.35
N ALA A 103 9.97 -0.71 -7.74
CA ALA A 103 10.12 -0.01 -6.46
C ALA A 103 10.62 -0.95 -5.35
N ASN A 104 10.08 -2.17 -5.26
CA ASN A 104 10.53 -3.17 -4.29
C ASN A 104 11.96 -3.66 -4.58
N LEU A 105 12.30 -3.90 -5.83
CA LEU A 105 13.65 -4.32 -6.23
C LEU A 105 14.68 -3.24 -5.93
N THR A 106 14.38 -1.97 -6.25
CA THR A 106 15.24 -0.82 -5.94
C THR A 106 15.45 -0.68 -4.45
N LEU A 107 14.38 -0.77 -3.64
CA LEU A 107 14.49 -0.71 -2.18
C LEU A 107 15.33 -1.87 -1.63
N SER A 108 15.06 -3.09 -2.08
CA SER A 108 15.78 -4.29 -1.64
C SER A 108 17.27 -4.22 -1.99
N LEU A 109 17.60 -3.75 -3.20
CA LEU A 109 18.98 -3.54 -3.62
C LEU A 109 19.67 -2.49 -2.74
N PHE A 110 19.02 -1.35 -2.49
CA PHE A 110 19.59 -0.30 -1.67
C PHE A 110 19.86 -0.76 -0.23
N ILE A 111 18.88 -1.41 0.40
CA ILE A 111 19.03 -1.97 1.76
C ILE A 111 20.17 -3.00 1.78
N GLY A 112 20.20 -3.91 0.80
CA GLY A 112 21.26 -4.92 0.70
C GLY A 112 22.66 -4.30 0.63
N LEU A 113 22.85 -3.30 -0.23
CA LEU A 113 24.11 -2.57 -0.33
C LEU A 113 24.45 -1.80 0.95
N ALA A 114 23.45 -1.19 1.58
CA ALA A 114 23.62 -0.46 2.83
C ALA A 114 24.08 -1.37 3.99
N THR A 115 23.69 -2.64 3.99
CA THR A 115 24.08 -3.61 5.04
C THR A 115 25.49 -4.21 4.87
N LEU A 116 26.19 -3.93 3.76
CA LEU A 116 27.55 -4.44 3.52
C LEU A 116 28.65 -3.64 4.22
N HIS A 117 28.34 -2.48 4.79
CA HIS A 117 29.27 -1.63 5.54
C HIS A 117 28.68 -1.26 6.89
#